data_AF-A0A7T8KGZ7-F1
#
_entry.id   AF-A0A7T8KGZ7-F1
#
_cell.length_a   1.000
_cell.length_b   1.000
_cell.length_c   1.000
_cell.angle_alpha   90.00
_cell.angle_beta   90.00
_cell.angle_gamma   90.00
#
_symmetry.space_group_name_H-M   'P 1'
#
loop_
_entity.id
_entity.type
_entity.pdbx_description
1 polymer ?
#
loop_
_entity_poly.entity_id
_entity_poly.type
_entity_poly.pdbx_seq_one_letter_code
_entity_poly.pdbx_strand_id
1 'polypeptide(L)'
;MKDAMCSVLDLDSLVDAEERSRSQGLSEGLCLGEERSRELGLEEGRSQGESLGSEVGFYAAWALVWGSLSGHQPIKRQAGKLLSSCLSFPSSGDQLGSVSGDADLLRARFKILSTALKERKEPIEISEGLSENTVMSKWLLACFNRQVKGHT
;
A
#
# COMPACT_ATOMS: atom_id res chain seq x y z
N MET A 1 42.63 21.76 -58.18
CA MET A 1 42.67 20.28 -58.19
C MET A 1 43.08 19.87 -56.78
N LYS A 2 42.15 19.79 -55.81
CA LYS A 2 41.26 18.62 -55.60
C LYS A 2 42.07 17.35 -55.88
N ASP A 3 42.80 16.86 -54.88
CA ASP A 3 43.24 15.44 -54.75
C ASP A 3 44.08 15.26 -53.46
N ALA A 4 43.64 15.85 -52.35
CA ALA A 4 44.30 15.68 -51.04
C ALA A 4 43.31 15.60 -49.87
N MET A 5 42.12 15.02 -50.09
CA MET A 5 41.12 14.78 -49.04
C MET A 5 40.61 13.34 -48.99
N CYS A 6 41.37 12.39 -49.55
CA CYS A 6 41.10 10.97 -49.37
C CYS A 6 42.36 10.29 -48.81
N SER A 7 42.81 10.72 -47.62
CA SER A 7 43.55 9.78 -46.77
C SER A 7 42.53 8.72 -46.41
N VAL A 8 42.63 7.58 -47.08
CA VAL A 8 41.88 6.36 -46.77
C VAL A 8 41.86 6.25 -45.24
N LEU A 9 40.67 6.41 -44.65
CA LEU A 9 40.46 5.98 -43.28
C LEU A 9 40.88 4.51 -43.27
N ASP A 10 42.01 4.25 -42.61
CA ASP A 10 42.51 2.91 -42.40
C ASP A 10 41.37 2.08 -41.81
N LEU A 11 41.02 0.98 -42.47
CA LEU A 11 39.83 0.19 -42.11
C LEU A 11 39.93 -0.33 -40.68
N ASP A 12 41.14 -0.65 -40.23
CA ASP A 12 41.40 -1.10 -38.86
C ASP A 12 41.10 0.01 -37.85
N SER A 13 41.52 1.25 -38.14
CA SER A 13 41.19 2.43 -37.33
C SER A 13 39.68 2.71 -37.25
N LEU A 14 38.92 2.44 -38.32
CA LEU A 14 37.46 2.58 -38.32
C LEU A 14 36.77 1.49 -37.48
N VAL A 15 37.19 0.23 -37.64
CA VAL A 15 36.69 -0.91 -36.85
C VAL A 15 36.99 -0.71 -35.35
N ASP A 16 38.19 -0.25 -35.01
CA ASP A 16 38.56 0.07 -33.63
C ASP A 16 37.73 1.21 -33.04
N ALA A 17 37.35 2.21 -33.85
CA ALA A 17 36.50 3.31 -33.42
C ALA A 17 35.05 2.86 -33.21
N GLU A 18 34.53 1.99 -34.08
CA GLU A 18 33.21 1.38 -33.94
C GLU A 18 33.12 0.53 -32.67
N GLU A 19 34.09 -0.37 -32.44
CA GLU A 19 34.08 -1.27 -31.28
C GLU A 19 34.20 -0.50 -29.95
N ARG A 20 35.01 0.57 -29.91
CA ARG A 20 35.08 1.47 -28.76
C ARG A 20 33.77 2.20 -28.51
N SER A 21 33.17 2.75 -29.57
CA SER A 21 31.89 3.47 -29.46
C SER A 21 30.77 2.54 -28.98
N ARG A 22 30.75 1.30 -29.49
CA ARG A 22 29.80 0.27 -29.07
C ARG A 22 30.00 -0.13 -27.61
N SER A 23 31.24 -0.40 -27.21
CA SER A 23 31.59 -0.77 -25.84
C SER A 23 31.23 0.34 -24.85
N GLN A 24 31.50 1.59 -25.22
CA GLN A 24 31.15 2.76 -24.42
C GLN A 24 29.62 2.93 -24.33
N GLY A 25 28.91 2.87 -25.46
CA GLY A 25 27.45 2.97 -25.47
C GLY A 25 26.77 1.85 -24.67
N LEU A 26 27.33 0.63 -24.67
CA LEU A 26 26.86 -0.47 -23.83
C LEU A 26 27.09 -0.18 -22.35
N SER A 27 28.28 0.28 -21.96
CA SER A 27 28.60 0.60 -20.57
C SER A 27 27.74 1.74 -20.04
N GLU A 28 27.57 2.81 -20.81
CA GLU A 28 26.72 3.96 -20.47
C GLU A 28 25.26 3.54 -20.38
N GLY A 29 24.78 2.75 -21.35
CA GLY A 29 23.41 2.24 -21.36
C GLY A 29 23.10 1.35 -20.16
N LEU A 30 24.04 0.48 -19.76
CA LEU A 30 23.89 -0.34 -18.55
C LEU A 30 23.85 0.50 -17.29
N CYS A 31 24.80 1.44 -17.14
CA CYS A 31 24.86 2.33 -15.97
C CYS A 31 23.57 3.15 -15.81
N LEU A 32 23.12 3.81 -16.89
CA LEU A 32 21.88 4.58 -16.90
C LEU A 32 20.64 3.70 -16.66
N GLY A 33 20.65 2.48 -17.21
CA GLY A 33 19.58 1.51 -17.00
C GLY A 33 19.46 1.07 -15.55
N GLU A 34 20.58 0.77 -14.90
CA GLU A 34 20.66 0.39 -13.49
C GLU A 34 20.21 1.54 -12.58
N GLU A 35 20.73 2.75 -12.80
CA GLU A 35 20.34 3.93 -12.01
C GLU A 35 18.85 4.22 -12.13
N ARG A 36 18.32 4.24 -13.36
CA ARG A 36 16.90 4.53 -13.61
C ARG A 36 15.98 3.46 -13.06
N SER A 37 16.33 2.18 -13.23
CA SER A 37 15.52 1.08 -12.70
C SER A 37 15.47 1.09 -11.17
N ARG A 38 16.59 1.41 -10.52
CA ARG A 38 16.66 1.60 -9.06
C ARG A 38 15.75 2.75 -8.59
N GLU A 39 15.83 3.91 -9.24
CA GLU A 39 14.99 5.06 -8.90
C GLU A 39 13.51 4.77 -9.05
N LEU A 40 13.11 4.17 -10.18
CA LEU A 40 11.73 3.77 -10.42
C LEU A 40 11.25 2.75 -9.38
N GLY A 41 12.08 1.77 -9.04
CA GLY A 41 11.76 0.77 -8.01
C GLY A 41 11.55 1.39 -6.62
N LEU A 42 12.36 2.38 -6.25
CA LEU A 42 12.23 3.11 -4.99
C LEU A 42 10.95 3.96 -4.95
N GLU A 43 10.66 4.68 -6.02
CA GLU A 43 9.48 5.52 -6.09
C GLU A 43 8.19 4.70 -6.05
N GLU A 44 8.13 3.62 -6.83
CA GLU A 44 7.00 2.68 -6.83
C GLU A 44 6.83 2.03 -5.45
N GLY A 45 7.91 1.53 -4.85
CA GLY A 45 7.89 0.92 -3.52
C GLY A 45 7.40 1.89 -2.44
N ARG A 46 7.80 3.16 -2.50
CA ARG A 46 7.32 4.21 -1.58
C ARG A 46 5.83 4.47 -1.76
N SER A 47 5.39 4.67 -3.00
CA SER A 47 3.98 4.93 -3.33
C SER A 47 3.07 3.78 -2.88
N GLN A 48 3.46 2.54 -3.18
CA GLN A 48 2.72 1.36 -2.75
C GLN A 48 2.74 1.19 -1.22
N GLY A 49 3.88 1.44 -0.58
CA GLY A 49 4.00 1.38 0.88
C GLY A 49 3.13 2.41 1.60
N GLU A 50 3.06 3.64 1.09
CA GLU A 50 2.18 4.69 1.63
C GLU A 50 0.71 4.30 1.48
N SER A 51 0.30 3.83 0.30
CA SER A 51 -1.07 3.37 0.03
C SER A 51 -1.48 2.23 0.97
N LEU A 52 -0.65 1.19 1.09
CA LEU A 52 -0.90 0.07 1.98
C LEU A 52 -0.89 0.48 3.45
N GLY A 53 0.07 1.31 3.88
CA GLY A 53 0.14 1.80 5.26
C GLY A 53 -1.09 2.60 5.66
N SER A 54 -1.59 3.45 4.75
CA SER A 54 -2.83 4.21 4.94
C SER A 54 -4.04 3.27 5.06
N GLU A 55 -4.13 2.26 4.21
CA GLU A 55 -5.20 1.25 4.25
C GLU A 55 -5.19 0.45 5.56
N VAL A 56 -4.03 -0.04 5.99
CA VAL A 56 -3.88 -0.79 7.24
C VAL A 56 -4.21 0.08 8.46
N GLY A 57 -3.74 1.33 8.47
CA GLY A 57 -4.05 2.31 9.50
C GLY A 57 -5.54 2.60 9.59
N PHE A 58 -6.22 2.72 8.45
CA PHE A 58 -7.67 2.88 8.37
C PHE A 58 -8.40 1.68 8.99
N TYR A 59 -8.01 0.44 8.64
CA TYR A 59 -8.62 -0.76 9.22
C TYR A 59 -8.39 -0.87 10.73
N ALA A 60 -7.18 -0.56 11.21
CA ALA A 60 -6.86 -0.57 12.63
C ALA A 60 -7.70 0.45 13.42
N ALA A 61 -7.83 1.68 12.91
CA ALA A 61 -8.62 2.72 13.52
C ALA A 61 -10.10 2.31 13.64
N TRP A 62 -10.68 1.79 12.56
CA TRP A 62 -12.07 1.32 12.60
C TRP A 62 -12.27 0.10 13.49
N ALA A 63 -11.32 -0.84 13.51
CA ALA A 63 -11.35 -1.97 14.43
C ALA A 63 -11.41 -1.50 15.90
N LEU A 64 -10.61 -0.50 16.27
CA LEU A 64 -10.64 0.09 17.61
C LEU A 64 -12.00 0.74 17.92
N VAL A 65 -12.50 1.59 17.02
CA VAL A 65 -13.77 2.28 17.20
C VAL A 65 -14.92 1.27 17.33
N TRP A 66 -14.99 0.31 16.42
CA TRP A 66 -16.06 -0.70 16.40
C TRP A 66 -15.96 -1.66 17.58
N GLY A 67 -14.74 -2.04 17.99
CA GLY A 67 -14.52 -2.88 19.16
C GLY A 67 -14.90 -2.20 20.48
N SER A 68 -14.69 -0.88 20.58
CA SER A 68 -15.06 -0.09 21.77
C SER A 68 -16.54 0.28 21.80
N LEU A 69 -17.14 0.60 20.66
CA LEU A 69 -18.56 0.97 20.60
C LEU A 69 -19.48 -0.26 20.65
N SER A 70 -19.03 -1.42 20.17
CA SER A 70 -19.90 -2.60 20.14
C SER A 70 -19.95 -3.30 21.50
N GLY A 71 -21.14 -3.26 22.13
CA GLY A 71 -21.48 -4.16 23.24
C GLY A 71 -21.66 -5.63 22.81
N HIS A 72 -21.69 -5.91 21.50
CA HIS A 72 -21.94 -7.23 20.96
C HIS A 72 -20.64 -8.03 20.79
N GLN A 73 -20.52 -9.12 21.56
CA GLN A 73 -19.31 -9.92 21.67
C GLN A 73 -18.69 -10.40 20.33
N PRO A 74 -19.44 -10.89 19.33
CA PRO A 74 -18.81 -11.35 18.09
C PRO A 74 -18.23 -10.20 17.26
N ILE A 75 -18.81 -9.00 17.29
CA ILE A 75 -18.24 -7.81 16.63
C ILE A 75 -16.96 -7.41 17.34
N LYS A 76 -16.96 -7.34 18.68
CA LYS A 76 -15.76 -7.05 19.47
C LYS A 76 -14.64 -8.06 19.22
N ARG A 77 -14.97 -9.34 19.12
CA ARG A 77 -14.02 -10.42 18.80
C ARG A 77 -13.46 -10.29 17.38
N GLN A 78 -14.31 -10.01 16.39
CA GLN A 78 -13.88 -9.82 15.00
C GLN A 78 -13.02 -8.56 14.83
N ALA A 79 -13.40 -7.46 15.47
CA ALA A 79 -12.63 -6.23 15.56
C ALA A 79 -11.25 -6.47 16.19
N GLY A 80 -11.20 -7.21 17.31
CA GLY A 80 -9.93 -7.60 17.93
C GLY A 80 -9.02 -8.42 17.02
N LYS A 81 -9.59 -9.38 16.26
CA LYS A 81 -8.84 -10.17 15.26
C LYS A 81 -8.34 -9.33 14.07
N LEU A 82 -9.13 -8.35 13.63
CA LEU A 82 -8.72 -7.44 12.58
C LEU A 82 -7.55 -6.57 13.08
N LEU A 83 -7.70 -5.99 14.27
CA LEU A 83 -6.67 -5.16 14.90
C LEU A 83 -5.37 -5.94 15.12
N SER A 84 -5.43 -7.16 15.66
CA SER A 84 -4.25 -7.99 15.87
C SER A 84 -3.50 -8.25 14.56
N SER A 85 -4.22 -8.45 13.45
CA SER A 85 -3.58 -8.64 12.14
C SER A 85 -3.08 -7.35 11.51
N CYS A 86 -3.68 -6.19 11.82
CA CYS A 86 -3.12 -4.91 11.40
C CYS A 86 -1.80 -4.62 12.14
N LEU A 87 -1.71 -4.96 13.42
CA LEU A 87 -0.51 -4.76 14.23
C LEU A 87 0.62 -5.73 13.88
N SER A 88 0.29 -6.93 13.39
CA SER A 88 1.26 -7.90 12.90
C SER A 88 1.58 -7.73 11.41
N PHE A 89 1.07 -6.70 10.75
CA PHE A 89 1.30 -6.47 9.33
C PHE A 89 2.63 -5.72 9.11
N PRO A 90 3.45 -6.12 8.13
CA PRO A 90 3.38 -7.37 7.36
C PRO A 90 3.86 -8.57 8.20
N SER A 91 3.21 -9.73 8.06
CA SER A 91 3.45 -10.90 8.92
C SER A 91 4.79 -11.60 8.65
N SER A 92 5.38 -11.33 7.48
CA SER A 92 6.67 -11.87 7.03
C SER A 92 7.44 -10.75 6.34
N GLY A 93 8.54 -10.29 6.96
CA GLY A 93 9.34 -9.15 6.49
C GLY A 93 10.14 -9.36 5.19
N ASP A 94 10.14 -10.56 4.60
CA ASP A 94 11.16 -10.97 3.62
C ASP A 94 10.65 -11.34 2.22
N GLN A 95 9.34 -11.41 1.96
CA GLN A 95 8.85 -11.79 0.61
C GLN A 95 7.84 -10.78 0.06
N LEU A 96 8.17 -10.14 -1.06
CA LEU A 96 7.30 -9.19 -1.77
C LEU A 96 5.92 -9.80 -2.08
N GLY A 97 5.85 -11.13 -2.27
CA GLY A 97 4.60 -11.86 -2.48
C GLY A 97 3.74 -12.06 -1.22
N SER A 98 4.32 -12.05 -0.01
CA SER A 98 3.54 -12.24 1.23
C SER A 98 2.75 -10.99 1.63
N VAL A 99 3.24 -9.79 1.26
CA VAL A 99 2.59 -8.52 1.61
C VAL A 99 1.22 -8.37 0.94
N SER A 100 1.09 -8.77 -0.33
CA SER A 100 -0.19 -8.72 -1.04
C SER A 100 -1.22 -9.67 -0.43
N GLY A 101 -0.81 -10.89 -0.08
CA GLY A 101 -1.69 -11.86 0.56
C GLY A 101 -2.17 -11.41 1.94
N ASP A 102 -1.28 -10.80 2.72
CA ASP A 102 -1.62 -10.22 4.02
C ASP A 102 -2.59 -9.04 3.89
N ALA A 103 -2.41 -8.18 2.89
CA ALA A 103 -3.33 -7.07 2.63
C ALA A 103 -4.72 -7.57 2.23
N ASP A 104 -4.80 -8.61 1.39
CA ASP A 104 -6.08 -9.23 1.01
C ASP A 104 -6.78 -9.90 2.19
N LEU A 105 -6.02 -10.50 3.11
CA LEU A 105 -6.56 -11.03 4.36
C LEU A 105 -7.14 -9.92 5.24
N LEU A 106 -6.47 -8.77 5.34
CA LEU A 106 -6.98 -7.60 6.08
C LEU A 106 -8.27 -7.07 5.45
N ARG A 107 -8.30 -6.89 4.14
CA ARG A 107 -9.50 -6.50 3.38
C ARG A 107 -10.67 -7.46 3.62
N ALA A 108 -10.41 -8.76 3.54
CA ALA A 108 -11.41 -9.80 3.76
C ALA A 108 -11.98 -9.73 5.19
N ARG A 109 -11.13 -9.59 6.21
CA ARG A 109 -11.56 -9.45 7.61
C ARG A 109 -12.34 -8.16 7.84
N PHE A 110 -11.90 -7.05 7.26
CA PHE A 110 -12.61 -5.78 7.32
C PHE A 110 -13.99 -5.87 6.67
N LYS A 111 -14.11 -6.56 5.53
CA LYS A 111 -15.39 -6.81 4.86
C LYS A 111 -16.33 -7.65 5.71
N ILE A 112 -15.84 -8.74 6.31
CA ILE A 112 -16.64 -9.59 7.22
C ILE A 112 -17.17 -8.77 8.39
N LEU A 113 -16.30 -7.98 9.03
CA LEU A 113 -16.68 -7.12 10.16
C LEU A 113 -17.71 -6.07 9.73
N SER A 114 -17.51 -5.45 8.57
CA SER A 114 -18.44 -4.46 8.00
C SER A 114 -19.81 -5.08 7.70
N THR A 115 -19.87 -6.31 7.18
CA THR A 115 -21.13 -7.02 6.93
C THR A 115 -21.84 -7.36 8.25
N ALA A 116 -21.10 -7.88 9.23
CA ALA A 116 -21.65 -8.19 10.55
C ALA A 116 -22.22 -6.94 11.26
N LEU A 117 -21.63 -5.77 10.99
CA LEU A 117 -22.15 -4.48 11.46
C LEU A 117 -23.44 -4.09 10.75
N LYS A 118 -23.51 -4.22 9.42
CA LYS A 118 -24.69 -3.88 8.61
C LYS A 118 -25.91 -4.74 8.92
N GLU A 119 -25.72 -6.03 9.22
CA GLU A 119 -26.81 -6.93 9.55
C GLU A 119 -27.45 -6.64 10.91
N ARG A 120 -26.86 -5.74 11.71
CA ARG A 120 -27.40 -5.36 13.02
C ARG A 120 -28.61 -4.46 12.86
N LYS A 121 -29.77 -4.93 13.35
CA LYS A 121 -31.02 -4.17 13.35
C LYS A 121 -31.14 -3.16 14.49
N GLU A 122 -30.42 -3.37 15.58
CA GLU A 122 -30.51 -2.51 16.77
C GLU A 122 -29.47 -1.38 16.71
N PRO A 123 -29.82 -0.15 17.13
CA PRO A 123 -28.84 0.92 17.34
C PRO A 123 -27.91 0.59 18.51
N ILE A 124 -26.67 1.08 18.47
CA ILE A 124 -25.73 0.91 19.59
C ILE A 124 -26.06 1.94 20.67
N GLU A 125 -26.26 1.48 21.90
CA GLU A 125 -26.22 2.31 23.09
C GLU A 125 -24.76 2.45 23.54
N ILE A 126 -24.34 3.68 23.80
CA ILE A 126 -22.96 4.00 24.19
C ILE A 126 -22.71 3.36 25.56
N SER A 127 -21.72 2.47 25.68
CA SER A 127 -21.26 2.06 27.01
C SER A 127 -20.64 3.26 27.71
N GLU A 128 -20.98 3.49 28.99
CA GLU A 128 -20.64 4.65 29.85
C GLU A 128 -19.16 5.10 29.88
N GLY A 129 -18.24 4.38 29.23
CA GLY A 129 -16.81 4.68 29.19
C GLY A 129 -16.32 5.64 28.08
N LEU A 130 -17.10 5.91 27.02
CA LEU A 130 -16.77 7.02 26.10
C LEU A 130 -17.44 8.28 26.64
N SER A 131 -16.65 9.23 27.15
CA SER A 131 -17.21 10.48 27.66
C SER A 131 -18.25 11.05 26.67
N GLU A 132 -19.49 11.19 27.14
CA GLU A 132 -20.65 11.60 26.35
C GLU A 132 -20.51 13.02 25.77
N ASN A 133 -19.41 13.71 26.06
CA ASN A 133 -19.22 15.14 25.88
C ASN A 133 -18.29 15.53 24.73
N THR A 134 -17.72 14.58 23.99
CA THR A 134 -16.85 14.94 22.86
C THR A 134 -17.64 14.93 21.56
N VAL A 135 -17.69 16.04 20.83
CA VAL A 135 -18.31 16.13 19.48
C VAL A 135 -17.84 14.97 18.58
N MET A 136 -16.59 14.55 18.75
CA MET A 136 -15.99 13.44 18.03
C MET A 136 -16.61 12.07 18.34
N SER A 137 -16.97 11.78 19.59
CA SER A 137 -17.60 10.49 19.94
C SER A 137 -19.01 10.40 19.35
N LYS A 138 -19.79 11.50 19.41
CA LYS A 138 -21.11 11.60 18.77
C LYS A 138 -21.02 11.50 17.24
N TRP A 139 -20.03 12.13 16.62
CA TRP A 139 -19.79 12.03 15.18
C TRP A 139 -19.39 10.61 14.76
N LEU A 140 -18.47 9.96 15.49
CA LEU A 140 -18.07 8.57 15.23
C LEU A 140 -19.24 7.60 15.38
N LEU A 141 -20.08 7.79 16.40
CA LEU A 141 -21.33 7.04 16.57
C LEU A 141 -22.33 7.28 15.45
N ALA A 142 -22.47 8.52 14.97
CA ALA A 142 -23.32 8.83 13.84
C ALA A 142 -22.81 8.17 12.56
N CYS A 143 -21.50 8.21 12.30
CA CYS A 143 -20.86 7.50 11.18
C CYS A 143 -21.05 5.99 11.29
N PHE A 144 -20.83 5.43 12.49
CA PHE A 144 -21.07 4.03 12.78
C PHE A 144 -22.52 3.63 12.49
N ASN A 145 -23.48 4.35 13.06
CA ASN A 145 -24.90 4.08 12.88
C ASN A 145 -25.36 4.28 11.43
N ARG A 146 -24.77 5.23 10.69
CA ARG A 146 -25.02 5.42 9.25
C ARG A 146 -24.52 4.23 8.44
N GLN A 147 -23.39 3.65 8.84
CA GLN A 147 -22.79 2.51 8.18
C GLN A 147 -23.54 1.21 8.47
N VAL A 148 -24.14 1.09 9.66
CA VAL A 148 -25.09 0.02 10.04
C VAL A 148 -26.41 0.16 9.28
N LYS A 149 -27.02 1.36 9.29
CA LYS A 149 -28.32 1.65 8.67
C LYS A 149 -28.21 1.98 7.17
N GLY A 150 -27.36 1.28 6.41
CA GLY A 150 -27.03 1.60 5.01
C GLY A 150 -28.22 2.20 4.23
N HIS A 151 -27.98 3.34 3.57
CA HIS A 151 -28.97 4.19 2.87
C HIS A 151 -30.29 3.48 2.53
N THR A 152 -31.33 3.76 3.32
CA THR A 152 -32.68 3.90 2.77
C THR A 152 -32.72 5.07 1.81
#